data_AF-A0A7I0JY84-F1
#
_entry.id   AF-A0A7I0JY84-F1
#
_cell.length_a   1.000
_cell.length_b   1.000
_cell.length_c   1.000
_cell.angle_alpha   90.00
_cell.angle_beta   90.00
_cell.angle_gamma   90.00
#
_symmetry.space_group_name_H-M   'P 1'
#
loop_
_entity.id
_entity.type
_entity.pdbx_description
1 polymer ?
#
loop_
_entity_poly.entity_id
_entity_poly.type
_entity_poly.pdbx_seq_one_letter_code
_entity_poly.pdbx_strand_id
1 'polypeptide(L)'
;MPSAPELRVRVDGQLTFNSTIPMIDATVSGLGIAYVPENLVTDELRSGRLVLMLDEWCPLFPGYYLYYPTRRQNSPAFAVIANALRQADV
;
A
#
# COMPACT_ATOMS: atom_id res chain seq x y z
N MET A 1 16.17 -6.36 5.91
CA MET A 1 16.49 -6.64 4.50
C MET A 1 17.82 -7.38 4.43
N PRO A 2 17.86 -8.66 4.04
CA PRO A 2 19.10 -9.34 3.68
C PRO A 2 19.68 -8.64 2.44
N SER A 3 20.96 -8.26 2.47
CA SER A 3 21.64 -7.57 1.37
C SER A 3 21.99 -8.54 0.24
N ALA A 4 20.99 -9.03 -0.48
CA ALA A 4 21.21 -9.76 -1.73
C ALA A 4 21.55 -8.76 -2.86
N PRO A 5 22.44 -9.12 -3.79
CA PRO A 5 22.72 -8.30 -4.96
C PRO A 5 21.45 -8.05 -5.79
N GLU A 6 21.36 -6.87 -6.42
CA GLU A 6 20.19 -6.47 -7.23
C GLU A 6 19.96 -7.48 -8.37
N LEU A 7 18.88 -8.25 -8.27
CA LEU A 7 18.49 -9.25 -9.27
C LEU A 7 17.36 -8.68 -10.14
N ARG A 8 17.64 -8.42 -11.42
CA ARG A 8 16.61 -8.04 -12.39
C ARG A 8 16.07 -9.28 -13.09
N VAL A 9 14.82 -9.64 -12.77
CA VAL A 9 14.11 -10.73 -13.41
C VAL A 9 13.08 -10.15 -14.38
N ARG A 10 13.10 -10.58 -15.64
CA ARG A 10 12.01 -10.31 -16.57
C ARG A 10 10.91 -11.32 -16.30
N VAL A 11 9.77 -10.83 -15.84
CA VAL A 11 8.57 -11.62 -15.63
C VAL A 11 7.68 -11.51 -16.87
N ASP A 12 7.40 -12.64 -17.51
CA ASP A 12 6.35 -12.73 -18.53
C ASP A 12 5.02 -12.99 -17.82
N GLY A 13 4.36 -11.90 -17.40
CA GLY A 13 3.06 -11.94 -16.75
C GLY A 13 1.92 -11.85 -17.77
N GLN A 14 0.87 -12.67 -17.60
CA GLN A 14 -0.32 -12.63 -18.46
C GLN A 14 -1.20 -11.40 -18.22
N LEU A 15 -1.03 -10.71 -17.08
CA LEU A 15 -1.87 -9.60 -16.65
C LEU A 15 -1.00 -8.43 -16.20
N THR A 16 -1.34 -7.22 -16.65
CA THR A 16 -0.72 -5.97 -16.21
C THR A 16 -1.81 -4.97 -15.88
N PHE A 17 -1.70 -4.34 -14.72
CA PHE A 17 -2.68 -3.40 -14.21
C PHE A 17 -1.99 -2.07 -13.88
N ASN A 18 -2.74 -0.98 -13.98
CA ASN A 18 -2.29 0.37 -13.63
C ASN A 18 -3.00 0.92 -12.38
N SER A 19 -3.74 0.07 -11.67
CA SER A 19 -4.52 0.43 -10.48
C SER A 19 -4.64 -0.77 -9.54
N THR A 20 -4.74 -0.50 -8.24
CA THR A 20 -4.68 -1.52 -7.19
C THR A 20 -5.94 -2.40 -7.14
N ILE A 21 -7.12 -1.84 -7.38
CA ILE A 21 -8.39 -2.59 -7.23
C ILE A 21 -8.45 -3.77 -8.22
N PRO A 22 -8.19 -3.62 -9.53
CA PRO A 22 -8.15 -4.76 -10.44
C PRO A 22 -7.06 -5.79 -10.12
N MET A 23 -5.93 -5.36 -9.52
CA MET A 23 -4.89 -6.29 -9.04
C MET A 23 -5.42 -7.18 -7.92
N ILE A 24 -6.16 -6.60 -6.96
CA ILE A 24 -6.77 -7.34 -5.85
C ILE A 24 -7.79 -8.34 -6.40
N ASP A 25 -8.71 -7.89 -7.27
CA ASP A 25 -9.74 -8.76 -7.87
C ASP A 25 -9.12 -9.95 -8.61
N ALA A 26 -8.06 -9.71 -9.39
CA ALA A 26 -7.34 -10.77 -10.10
C ALA A 26 -6.67 -11.75 -9.14
N THR A 27 -6.09 -11.26 -8.04
CA THR A 27 -5.43 -12.10 -7.02
C THR A 27 -6.44 -12.94 -6.27
N VAL A 28 -7.58 -12.36 -5.84
CA VAL A 28 -8.68 -13.09 -5.21
C VAL A 28 -9.26 -14.15 -6.15
N SER A 29 -9.24 -13.88 -7.46
CA SER A 29 -9.65 -14.85 -8.50
C SER A 29 -8.61 -15.94 -8.80
N GLY A 30 -7.48 -15.97 -8.07
CA GLY A 30 -6.44 -16.98 -8.23
C GLY A 30 -5.55 -16.80 -9.46
N LEU A 31 -5.50 -15.60 -10.05
CA LEU A 31 -4.74 -15.31 -11.27
C LEU A 31 -3.27 -14.95 -11.01
N GLY A 32 -2.81 -14.97 -9.76
CA GLY A 32 -1.41 -14.73 -9.40
C GLY A 32 -1.22 -14.17 -7.99
N ILE A 33 -0.13 -13.42 -7.83
CA ILE A 33 0.24 -12.71 -6.60
C ILE A 33 0.26 -11.21 -6.87
N ALA A 34 -0.06 -10.40 -5.86
CA ALA A 34 -0.01 -8.95 -5.96
C ALA A 34 0.69 -8.32 -4.74
N TYR A 35 1.44 -7.25 -5.01
CA TYR A 35 2.01 -6.40 -3.98
C TYR A 35 1.14 -5.14 -3.86
N VAL A 36 0.38 -5.05 -2.77
CA VAL A 36 -0.63 -4.00 -2.54
C VAL A 36 -0.60 -3.55 -1.08
N PRO A 37 -1.10 -2.34 -0.76
CA PRO A 37 -1.31 -1.92 0.62
C PRO A 37 -2.22 -2.89 1.38
N GLU A 38 -1.78 -3.32 2.58
CA GLU A 38 -2.49 -4.31 3.39
C GLU A 38 -3.89 -3.85 3.79
N ASN A 39 -4.07 -2.56 4.09
CA ASN A 39 -5.36 -1.99 4.49
C ASN A 39 -6.46 -2.21 3.44
N LEU A 40 -6.10 -2.35 2.16
CA LEU A 40 -7.04 -2.60 1.06
C LEU A 40 -7.49 -4.07 0.95
N VAL A 41 -6.82 -5.00 1.61
CA VAL A 41 -7.09 -6.46 1.55
C VAL A 41 -7.38 -7.06 2.92
N THR A 42 -7.64 -6.23 3.92
CA THR A 42 -7.82 -6.66 5.31
C THR A 42 -8.95 -7.70 5.44
N ASP A 43 -10.05 -7.53 4.71
CA ASP A 43 -11.19 -8.45 4.80
C ASP A 43 -10.93 -9.77 4.06
N GLU A 44 -10.19 -9.74 2.96
CA GLU A 44 -9.73 -10.91 2.21
C GLU A 44 -8.76 -11.75 3.06
N LEU A 45 -7.84 -11.09 3.77
CA LEU A 45 -6.92 -11.74 4.70
C LEU A 45 -7.66 -12.36 5.88
N ARG A 46 -8.58 -11.61 6.50
CA ARG A 46 -9.42 -12.11 7.62
C ARG A 46 -10.29 -13.30 7.23
N SER A 47 -10.83 -13.29 6.02
CA SER A 47 -11.66 -14.38 5.49
C SER A 47 -10.86 -15.56 4.94
N GLY A 48 -9.53 -15.44 4.83
CA GLY A 48 -8.65 -16.46 4.24
C GLY A 48 -8.75 -16.56 2.72
N ARG A 49 -9.41 -15.60 2.04
CA ARG A 49 -9.42 -15.52 0.56
C ARG A 49 -8.05 -15.15 0.01
N LEU A 50 -7.28 -14.38 0.78
CA LEU A 50 -5.87 -14.09 0.50
C LEU A 50 -5.02 -14.55 1.67
N VAL A 51 -3.76 -14.87 1.38
CA VAL A 51 -2.74 -15.18 2.37
C VAL A 51 -1.54 -14.28 2.14
N LEU A 52 -0.92 -13.83 3.23
CA LEU A 52 0.26 -12.99 3.16
C LEU A 52 1.48 -13.86 2.86
N MET A 53 2.32 -13.42 1.91
CA MET A 53 3.54 -14.11 1.52
C MET A 53 4.71 -13.13 1.53
N LEU A 54 5.91 -13.63 1.83
CA LEU A 54 7.14 -12.84 1.87
C LEU A 54 7.08 -11.67 2.88
N ASP A 55 6.41 -11.87 4.02
CA ASP A 55 6.27 -10.86 5.08
C ASP A 55 7.61 -10.27 5.51
N GLU A 56 8.60 -11.14 5.76
CA GLU A 56 9.96 -10.76 6.17
C GLU A 56 10.71 -9.90 5.14
N TRP A 57 10.20 -9.86 3.90
CA TRP A 57 10.77 -9.13 2.77
C TRP A 57 10.00 -7.86 2.43
N CYS A 58 8.87 -7.59 3.09
CA CYS A 58 8.09 -6.38 2.88
C CYS A 58 8.61 -5.23 3.75
N PRO A 59 8.85 -4.03 3.18
CA PRO A 59 9.18 -2.86 3.97
C PRO A 59 7.95 -2.41 4.77
N LEU A 60 8.18 -1.91 5.99
CA LEU A 60 7.15 -1.21 6.76
C LEU A 60 6.68 0.02 5.98
N PHE A 61 5.37 0.11 5.74
CA PHE A 61 4.76 1.29 5.16
C PHE A 61 4.86 2.44 6.18
N PRO A 62 5.60 3.52 5.90
CA PRO A 62 5.84 4.60 6.87
C PRO A 62 4.60 5.48 7.11
N GLY A 63 3.46 5.14 6.51
CA GLY A 63 2.24 5.93 6.53
C GLY A 63 2.16 6.93 5.38
N TYR A 64 1.06 7.66 5.35
CA TYR A 64 0.85 8.71 4.37
C TYR A 64 1.49 10.02 4.83
N TYR A 65 2.02 10.80 3.88
CA TYR A 65 2.58 12.12 4.15
C TYR A 65 1.62 13.21 3.67
N LEU A 66 1.31 14.16 4.56
CA LEU A 66 0.58 15.37 4.20
C LEU A 66 1.55 16.44 3.70
N TYR A 67 1.59 16.66 2.38
CA TYR A 67 2.39 17.72 1.77
C TYR A 67 1.58 19.01 1.58
N TYR A 68 2.09 20.13 2.08
CA TYR A 68 1.54 21.46 1.84
C TYR A 68 2.69 22.49 1.70
N PRO A 69 2.71 23.33 0.64
CA PRO A 69 3.89 24.12 0.26
C PRO A 69 4.15 25.38 1.12
N THR A 70 3.18 25.87 1.90
CA THR A 70 3.28 27.18 2.56
C THR A 70 3.39 27.06 4.08
N ARG A 71 4.43 27.69 4.66
CA ARG A 71 4.60 27.84 6.12
C ARG A 71 4.06 29.17 6.68
N ARG A 72 3.57 30.07 5.83
CA ARG A 72 3.48 31.51 6.14
C ARG A 72 2.12 32.01 6.64
N GLN A 73 1.06 31.20 6.64
CA GLN A 73 -0.22 31.46 7.33
C GLN A 73 -1.16 30.28 7.06
N ASN A 74 -1.08 29.23 7.88
CA ASN A 74 -2.08 28.18 7.86
C ASN A 74 -3.38 28.75 8.44
N SER A 75 -4.48 28.71 7.68
CA SER A 75 -5.77 29.13 8.21
C SER A 75 -6.16 28.24 9.40
N PRO A 76 -6.96 28.75 10.36
CA PRO A 76 -7.47 27.91 11.46
C PRO A 76 -8.18 26.65 10.96
N ALA A 77 -8.91 26.74 9.84
CA ALA A 77 -9.56 25.60 9.20
C ALA A 77 -8.56 24.55 8.69
N PHE A 78 -7.44 24.98 8.08
CA PHE A 78 -6.39 24.05 7.66
C PHE A 78 -5.74 23.34 8.85
N ALA A 79 -5.51 24.04 9.96
CA ALA A 79 -4.96 23.43 11.17
C ALA A 79 -5.88 22.33 11.73
N VAL A 80 -7.20 22.53 11.70
CA VAL A 80 -8.18 21.50 12.09
C VAL A 80 -8.05 20.26 11.21
N ILE A 81 -8.02 20.43 9.88
CA ILE A 81 -7.90 19.31 8.93
C ILE A 81 -6.56 18.59 9.09
N ALA A 82 -5.45 19.33 9.16
CA ALA A 82 -4.11 18.75 9.31
C ALA A 82 -3.96 17.96 10.62
N ASN A 83 -4.56 18.46 11.71
CA ASN A 83 -4.57 17.73 12.98
C ASN A 83 -5.47 16.49 12.94
N ALA A 84 -6.64 16.58 12.31
CA ALA A 84 -7.52 15.43 12.14
C ALA A 84 -6.85 14.32 11.32
N LEU A 85 -6.20 14.67 10.20
CA LEU A 85 -5.49 13.71 9.35
C LEU A 85 -4.23 13.14 10.01
N ARG A 86 -3.56 13.88 10.91
CA ARG A 86 -2.42 13.37 11.68
C ARG A 86 -2.82 12.30 12.71
N GLN A 87 -4.04 12.34 13.22
CA GLN A 87 -4.55 11.40 14.22
C GLN A 87 -5.23 10.17 13.62
N ALA A 88 -5.53 10.20 12.32
CA ALA A 88 -6.31 9.16 11.64
C ALA A 88 -5.50 7.93 11.19
N ASP A 89 -4.18 7.92 11.43
CA ASP A 89 -3.34 6.74 11.19
C ASP A 89 -3.28 5.87 12.47
N VAL A 90 -4.32 5.05 12.67
CA VAL A 90 -4.29 3.82 13.52
C VAL A 90 -5.05 2.73 12.79
#